data_AF-A0A933GSD4-F1
#
_entry.id   AF-A0A933GSD4-F1
#
_cell.length_a   1.000
_cell.length_b   1.000
_cell.length_c   1.000
_cell.angle_alpha   90.00
_cell.angle_beta   90.00
_cell.angle_gamma   90.00
#
_symmetry.space_group_name_H-M   'P 1'
#
loop_
_entity.id
_entity.type
_entity.pdbx_description
1 polymer ?
#
loop_
_entity_poly.entity_id
_entity_poly.type
_entity_poly.pdbx_seq_one_letter_code
_entity_poly.pdbx_strand_id
1 'polypeptide(L)'
;MASRPRRGAALLADRDRPVSFDDPDARWGHKKEDLAFCGYKAHEAIEPESRIITSVDVVPGNANEAVRTDDLLAKDTVTRDKEAVVIADALYNNATTVEQVEDAGGRPCFAGLSAERKSDDFEYDEETDEMTCPAGKHSIGKVRVSAGDLYYFSVGDCSGCPFRETCLTPGERAGRAGARRRIYLSDVRKRKRAAGQAG
;
A
#
# COMPACT_ATOMS: atom_id res chain seq x y z
N MET A 1 -33.97 1.13 20.42
CA MET A 1 -33.67 2.56 20.23
C MET A 1 -32.25 2.67 19.71
N ALA A 2 -32.06 2.93 18.42
CA ALA A 2 -30.73 3.08 17.83
C ALA A 2 -30.09 4.36 18.39
N SER A 3 -28.92 4.22 19.02
CA SER A 3 -28.14 5.36 19.50
C SER A 3 -27.79 6.23 18.29
N ARG A 4 -28.17 7.51 18.36
CA ARG A 4 -27.70 8.52 17.39
C ARG A 4 -26.16 8.48 17.37
N PRO A 5 -25.52 8.36 16.20
CA PRO A 5 -24.07 8.49 16.14
C PRO A 5 -23.67 9.87 16.67
N ARG A 6 -22.62 9.91 17.49
CA ARG A 6 -22.02 11.16 17.99
C ARG A 6 -21.77 12.06 16.78
N ARG A 7 -22.20 13.34 16.82
CA ARG A 7 -22.20 14.27 15.67
C ARG A 7 -20.85 14.37 14.92
N GLY A 8 -19.72 14.01 15.54
CA GLY A 8 -18.40 13.94 14.89
C GLY A 8 -18.22 12.78 13.89
N ALA A 9 -18.87 11.63 14.08
CA ALA A 9 -18.68 10.47 13.20
C ALA A 9 -19.30 10.65 11.81
N ALA A 10 -20.38 11.42 11.71
CA ALA A 10 -21.04 11.73 10.43
C ALA A 10 -20.28 12.80 9.61
N LEU A 11 -19.47 13.64 10.26
CA LEU A 11 -18.64 14.66 9.60
C LEU A 11 -17.41 14.05 8.89
N LEU A 12 -16.94 12.89 9.35
CA LEU A 12 -15.81 12.15 8.78
C LEU A 12 -16.22 11.18 7.66
N ALA A 13 -17.52 10.95 7.47
CA ALA A 13 -18.03 9.97 6.51
C ALA A 13 -17.94 10.47 5.05
N ASP A 14 -18.04 11.79 4.85
CA ASP A 14 -17.81 12.43 3.56
C ASP A 14 -16.43 13.07 3.57
N ARG A 15 -15.44 12.37 3.00
CA ARG A 15 -14.03 12.79 3.01
C ARG A 15 -13.78 14.04 2.19
N ASP A 16 -14.66 14.39 1.25
CA ASP A 16 -14.50 15.55 0.37
C ASP A 16 -15.27 16.79 0.85
N ARG A 17 -16.03 16.64 1.94
CA ARG A 17 -16.76 17.73 2.54
C ARG A 17 -15.82 18.87 2.97
N PRO A 18 -16.12 20.13 2.56
CA PRO A 18 -15.40 21.30 3.07
C PRO A 18 -15.51 21.39 4.60
N VAL A 19 -14.38 21.61 5.25
CA VAL A 19 -14.27 21.68 6.72
C VAL A 19 -14.23 23.11 7.24
N SER A 20 -13.84 24.05 6.40
CA SER A 20 -13.78 25.48 6.67
C SER A 20 -14.38 26.25 5.49
N PHE A 21 -14.99 27.39 5.78
CA PHE A 21 -15.45 28.32 4.75
C PHE A 21 -14.34 29.28 4.30
N ASP A 22 -13.44 29.63 5.22
CA ASP A 22 -12.28 30.50 4.92
C ASP A 22 -11.16 29.73 4.21
N ASP A 23 -11.07 28.42 4.47
CA ASP A 23 -10.11 27.53 3.83
C ASP A 23 -10.84 26.33 3.21
N PRO A 24 -11.33 26.48 1.97
CA PRO A 24 -12.15 25.47 1.30
C PRO A 24 -11.36 24.24 0.85
N ASP A 25 -10.02 24.25 0.93
CA ASP A 25 -9.15 23.15 0.48
C ASP A 25 -8.71 22.24 1.65
N ALA A 26 -8.79 22.72 2.89
CA ALA A 26 -8.53 21.90 4.07
C ALA A 26 -9.48 20.68 4.14
N ARG A 27 -8.96 19.51 4.50
CA ARG A 27 -9.76 18.27 4.63
C ARG A 27 -9.42 17.52 5.92
N TRP A 28 -10.36 16.68 6.36
CA TRP A 28 -10.08 15.72 7.42
C TRP A 28 -9.17 14.61 6.91
N GLY A 29 -8.06 14.40 7.61
CA GLY A 29 -7.12 13.30 7.41
C GLY A 29 -6.97 12.44 8.66
N HIS A 30 -6.28 11.31 8.51
CA HIS A 30 -5.92 10.44 9.64
C HIS A 30 -4.42 10.23 9.67
N LYS A 31 -3.83 10.42 10.86
CA LYS A 31 -2.44 10.04 11.14
C LYS A 31 -2.34 8.59 11.63
N LYS A 32 -3.39 8.14 12.34
CA LYS A 32 -3.65 6.77 12.80
C LYS A 32 -5.16 6.53 12.81
N GLU A 33 -5.61 5.29 12.96
CA GLU A 33 -7.06 4.95 13.00
C GLU A 33 -7.82 5.85 13.99
N ASP A 34 -7.28 6.03 15.19
CA ASP A 34 -7.91 6.83 16.25
C ASP A 34 -7.49 8.30 16.31
N LEU A 35 -6.63 8.76 15.38
CA LEU A 35 -6.09 10.12 15.40
C LEU A 35 -6.37 10.84 14.07
N ALA A 36 -7.51 11.52 14.04
CA ALA A 36 -7.89 12.42 12.94
C ALA A 36 -7.27 13.82 13.13
N PHE A 37 -6.99 14.49 12.01
CA PHE A 37 -6.57 15.89 11.95
C PHE A 37 -7.34 16.63 10.86
N CYS A 38 -7.45 17.95 10.97
CA CYS A 38 -8.08 18.81 9.98
C CYS A 38 -7.01 19.73 9.39
N GLY A 39 -6.82 19.69 8.07
CA GLY A 39 -5.84 20.52 7.39
C GLY A 39 -5.21 19.83 6.19
N TYR A 40 -3.89 19.85 6.14
CA TYR A 40 -3.06 19.42 5.01
C TYR A 40 -2.00 18.42 5.44
N LYS A 41 -1.43 17.73 4.46
CA LYS A 41 -0.23 16.92 4.57
C LYS A 41 0.87 17.58 3.75
N ALA A 42 2.09 17.54 4.27
CA ALA A 42 3.27 17.97 3.56
C ALA A 42 4.07 16.74 3.13
N HIS A 43 4.51 16.75 1.87
CA HIS A 43 5.47 15.84 1.26
C HIS A 43 6.75 16.63 1.02
N GLU A 44 7.86 16.16 1.56
CA GLU A 44 9.14 16.88 1.47
C GLU A 44 10.23 15.97 0.93
N ALA A 45 11.05 16.51 0.04
CA ALA A 45 12.33 15.91 -0.32
C ALA A 45 13.44 16.64 0.43
N ILE A 46 14.39 15.87 0.93
CA ILE A 46 15.48 16.37 1.77
C ILE A 46 16.79 15.82 1.21
N GLU A 47 17.77 16.70 1.00
CA GLU A 47 19.13 16.28 0.70
C GLU A 47 19.76 15.71 1.99
N PRO A 48 20.17 14.43 2.00
CA PRO A 48 20.47 13.72 3.25
C PRO A 48 21.67 14.25 4.03
N GLU A 49 22.69 14.81 3.38
CA GLU A 49 23.93 15.27 4.03
C GLU A 49 23.73 16.62 4.72
N SER A 50 23.23 17.61 3.99
CA SER A 50 22.97 18.97 4.46
C SER A 50 21.65 19.10 5.23
N ARG A 51 20.72 18.16 5.02
CA ARG A 51 19.34 18.17 5.53
C ARG A 51 18.51 19.37 5.06
N ILE A 52 18.91 19.96 3.94
CA ILE A 52 18.14 21.03 3.31
C ILE A 52 16.92 20.41 2.63
N ILE A 53 15.75 21.00 2.87
CA ILE A 53 14.53 20.66 2.14
C ILE A 53 14.68 21.22 0.73
N THR A 54 14.65 20.35 -0.27
CA THR A 54 14.92 20.70 -1.67
C THR A 54 13.63 20.85 -2.48
N SER A 55 12.54 20.22 -2.04
CA SER A 55 11.18 20.39 -2.57
C SER A 55 10.12 20.10 -1.52
N VAL A 56 8.96 20.75 -1.68
CA VAL A 56 7.77 20.52 -0.84
C VAL A 56 6.54 20.47 -1.73
N ASP A 57 5.65 19.52 -1.45
CA ASP A 57 4.30 19.48 -1.98
C ASP A 57 3.29 19.43 -0.82
N VAL A 58 2.20 20.17 -0.93
CA VAL A 58 1.18 20.28 0.12
C VAL A 58 -0.16 19.81 -0.45
N VAL A 59 -0.77 18.82 0.20
CA VAL A 59 -2.02 18.21 -0.24
C VAL A 59 -3.08 18.25 0.85
N PRO A 60 -4.37 18.29 0.50
CA PRO A 60 -5.44 18.18 1.49
C PRO A 60 -5.32 16.92 2.36
N GLY A 61 -5.77 16.98 3.62
CA GLY A 61 -5.62 15.89 4.58
C GLY A 61 -6.23 14.54 4.17
N ASN A 62 -7.19 14.54 3.26
CA ASN A 62 -7.83 13.33 2.73
C ASN A 62 -7.07 12.70 1.54
N ALA A 63 -6.08 13.39 0.97
CA ALA A 63 -5.35 12.94 -0.21
C ALA A 63 -4.51 11.69 0.07
N ASN A 64 -4.36 10.87 -0.98
CA ASN A 64 -3.46 9.73 -0.98
C ASN A 64 -2.06 10.18 -1.38
N GLU A 65 -1.11 9.90 -0.49
CA GLU A 65 0.30 10.29 -0.57
C GLU A 65 1.06 9.61 -1.71
N ALA A 66 0.65 8.38 -2.07
CA ALA A 66 1.36 7.54 -3.03
C ALA A 66 1.27 8.02 -4.51
N VAL A 67 0.48 9.06 -4.80
CA VAL A 67 0.13 9.44 -6.18
C VAL A 67 1.05 10.53 -6.76
N ARG A 68 1.91 11.18 -5.95
CA ARG A 68 2.59 12.44 -6.35
C ARG A 68 4.10 12.47 -6.16
N THR A 69 4.77 11.32 -6.09
CA THR A 69 6.23 11.31 -5.91
C THR A 69 6.97 11.88 -7.13
N ASP A 70 6.43 11.67 -8.33
CA ASP A 70 6.89 12.28 -9.57
C ASP A 70 6.89 13.82 -9.52
N ASP A 71 5.79 14.44 -9.09
CA ASP A 71 5.67 15.89 -8.97
C ASP A 71 6.69 16.44 -7.96
N LEU A 72 6.93 15.74 -6.86
CA LEU A 72 7.93 16.12 -5.86
C LEU A 72 9.35 16.04 -6.42
N LEU A 73 9.67 14.97 -7.16
CA LEU A 73 10.98 14.77 -7.81
C LEU A 73 11.21 15.77 -8.96
N ALA A 74 10.15 16.20 -9.64
CA ALA A 74 10.23 17.21 -10.70
C ALA A 74 10.47 18.63 -10.14
N LYS A 75 9.97 18.92 -8.93
CA LYS A 75 10.19 20.20 -8.22
C LYS A 75 11.54 20.26 -7.50
N ASP A 76 12.26 19.16 -7.43
CA ASP A 76 13.52 19.08 -6.70
C ASP A 76 14.54 20.08 -7.26
N THR A 77 15.03 20.96 -6.39
CA THR A 77 15.95 22.04 -6.75
C THR A 77 17.39 21.57 -6.90
N VAL A 78 17.69 20.35 -6.44
CA VAL A 78 19.00 19.73 -6.56
C VAL A 78 19.07 18.88 -7.82
N THR A 79 20.09 19.12 -8.64
CA THR A 79 20.41 18.24 -9.77
C THR A 79 20.81 16.88 -9.23
N ARG A 80 19.95 15.88 -9.47
CA ARG A 80 20.23 14.49 -9.12
C ARG A 80 21.19 13.91 -10.15
N ASP A 81 22.24 13.23 -9.68
CA ASP A 81 23.05 12.39 -10.54
C ASP A 81 22.20 11.26 -11.14
N LYS A 82 22.62 10.77 -12.31
CA LYS A 82 22.03 9.54 -12.86
C LYS A 82 22.23 8.43 -11.83
N GLU A 83 21.16 7.71 -11.51
CA GLU A 83 21.13 6.64 -10.50
C GLU A 83 21.15 7.10 -9.03
N ALA A 84 20.80 8.37 -8.74
CA ALA A 84 20.61 8.85 -7.37
C ALA A 84 19.65 7.94 -6.59
N VAL A 85 20.03 7.59 -5.35
CA VAL A 85 19.21 6.74 -4.48
C VAL A 85 18.17 7.58 -3.77
N VAL A 86 16.89 7.26 -3.97
CA VAL A 86 15.77 7.91 -3.29
C VAL A 86 15.37 7.07 -2.08
N ILE A 87 15.55 7.64 -0.88
CA ILE A 87 15.23 6.97 0.39
C ILE A 87 13.90 7.50 0.89
N ALA A 88 12.99 6.59 1.29
CA ALA A 88 11.70 6.97 1.85
C ALA A 88 11.19 5.90 2.83
N ASP A 89 10.18 6.28 3.62
CA ASP A 89 9.55 5.38 4.56
C ASP A 89 8.72 4.28 3.87
N ALA A 90 8.12 3.41 4.68
CA ALA A 90 7.44 2.23 4.21
C ALA A 90 6.12 2.50 3.46
N LEU A 91 5.49 3.67 3.64
CA LEU A 91 4.28 4.06 2.91
C LEU A 91 4.58 4.37 1.43
N TYR A 92 5.80 4.81 1.14
CA TYR A 92 6.30 4.99 -0.23
C TYR A 92 6.71 3.67 -0.91
N ASN A 93 6.75 2.56 -0.18
CA ASN A 93 7.08 1.23 -0.73
C ASN A 93 5.87 0.60 -1.44
N ASN A 94 5.43 1.23 -2.53
CA ASN A 94 4.33 0.79 -3.39
C ASN A 94 4.77 0.84 -4.88
N ALA A 95 3.99 0.20 -5.75
CA ALA A 95 4.33 0.07 -7.16
C ALA A 95 4.42 1.39 -7.92
N THR A 96 3.45 2.28 -7.69
CA THR A 96 3.41 3.59 -8.34
C THR A 96 4.63 4.43 -7.98
N THR A 97 4.98 4.52 -6.69
CA THR A 97 6.14 5.30 -6.26
C THR A 97 7.47 4.72 -6.73
N VAL A 98 7.60 3.39 -6.77
CA VAL A 98 8.80 2.73 -7.33
C VAL A 98 8.98 3.08 -8.80
N GLU A 99 7.93 2.97 -9.60
CA GLU A 99 7.93 3.32 -11.03
C GLU A 99 8.26 4.80 -11.24
N GLN A 100 7.64 5.71 -10.48
CA GLN A 100 7.92 7.15 -10.56
C GLN A 100 9.39 7.50 -10.28
N VAL A 101 10.04 6.82 -9.32
CA VAL A 101 11.48 7.02 -9.06
C VAL A 101 12.34 6.46 -10.19
N GLU A 102 12.01 5.27 -10.69
CA GLU A 102 12.74 4.62 -11.80
C GLU A 102 12.64 5.47 -13.08
N ASP A 103 11.45 5.97 -13.43
CA ASP A 103 11.20 6.85 -14.58
C ASP A 103 11.92 8.20 -14.46
N ALA A 104 12.09 8.70 -13.24
CA ALA A 104 12.89 9.89 -12.94
C ALA A 104 14.40 9.63 -12.96
N GLY A 105 14.85 8.41 -13.32
CA GLY A 105 16.25 8.01 -13.41
C GLY A 105 16.93 7.74 -12.07
N GLY A 106 16.14 7.58 -11.00
CA GLY A 106 16.62 7.28 -9.66
C GLY A 106 16.52 5.78 -9.31
N ARG A 107 17.09 5.42 -8.16
CA ARG A 107 17.02 4.06 -7.60
C ARG A 107 16.23 4.09 -6.28
N PRO A 108 15.08 3.41 -6.17
CA PRO A 108 14.29 3.44 -4.95
C PRO A 108 14.91 2.59 -3.83
N CYS A 109 14.98 3.16 -2.63
CA CYS A 109 15.42 2.49 -1.41
C CYS A 109 14.41 2.77 -0.29
N PHE A 110 13.31 2.01 -0.28
CA PHE A 110 12.19 2.24 0.63
C PHE A 110 12.13 1.19 1.73
N ALA A 111 11.80 1.63 2.95
CA ALA A 111 11.65 0.73 4.07
C ALA A 111 10.56 -0.33 3.82
N GLY A 112 10.75 -1.54 4.35
CA GLY A 112 9.71 -2.56 4.39
C GLY A 112 8.56 -2.13 5.32
N LEU A 113 7.32 -2.41 4.92
CA LEU A 113 6.18 -2.26 5.83
C LEU A 113 6.25 -3.39 6.86
N SER A 114 6.43 -3.05 8.14
CA SER A 114 6.52 -4.01 9.26
C SER A 114 5.18 -4.66 9.64
N ALA A 115 4.15 -4.53 8.80
CA ALA A 115 2.87 -5.17 9.01
C ALA A 115 2.96 -6.64 8.56
N GLU A 116 2.63 -7.57 9.46
CA GLU A 116 2.46 -8.97 9.10
C GLU A 116 1.39 -9.10 8.01
N ARG A 117 1.82 -9.48 6.80
CA ARG A 117 0.89 -9.77 5.72
C ARG A 117 0.71 -11.27 5.63
N LYS A 118 -0.54 -11.69 5.43
CA LYS A 118 -0.81 -13.11 5.21
C LYS A 118 -0.12 -13.68 3.97
N SER A 119 0.27 -12.84 3.00
CA SER A 119 1.08 -13.24 1.84
C SER A 119 2.49 -13.71 2.21
N ASP A 120 3.00 -13.32 3.38
CA ASP A 120 4.37 -13.62 3.80
C ASP A 120 4.52 -15.04 4.34
N ASP A 121 3.40 -15.66 4.73
CA ASP A 121 3.32 -17.11 4.99
C ASP A 121 3.36 -17.95 3.71
N PHE A 122 3.38 -17.34 2.53
CA PHE A 122 3.29 -18.03 1.24
C PHE A 122 4.57 -17.80 0.44
N GLU A 123 5.06 -18.89 -0.17
CA GLU A 123 6.20 -18.86 -1.06
C GLU A 123 5.75 -18.47 -2.46
N TYR A 124 6.53 -17.60 -3.11
CA TYR A 124 6.31 -17.19 -4.50
C TYR A 124 7.37 -17.85 -5.38
N ASP A 125 6.93 -18.54 -6.42
CA ASP A 125 7.79 -19.09 -7.46
C ASP A 125 7.70 -18.18 -8.69
N GLU A 126 8.83 -17.58 -9.08
CA GLU A 126 8.92 -16.69 -10.23
C GLU A 126 8.87 -17.44 -11.57
N GLU A 127 9.41 -18.66 -11.64
CA GLU A 127 9.49 -19.43 -12.88
C GLU A 127 8.09 -19.87 -13.35
N THR A 128 7.26 -20.29 -12.39
CA THR A 128 5.88 -20.69 -12.65
C THR A 128 4.88 -19.55 -12.46
N ASP A 129 5.31 -18.45 -11.81
CA ASP A 129 4.47 -17.33 -11.38
C ASP A 129 3.22 -17.84 -10.63
N GLU A 130 3.48 -18.68 -9.62
CA GLU A 130 2.53 -19.34 -8.72
C GLU A 130 2.87 -19.05 -7.24
N MET A 131 1.88 -19.27 -6.36
CA MET A 131 2.03 -19.14 -4.91
C MET A 131 1.82 -20.49 -4.23
N THR A 132 2.70 -20.85 -3.31
CA THR A 132 2.61 -22.06 -2.49
C THR A 132 2.23 -21.70 -1.05
N CYS A 133 1.20 -22.35 -0.50
CA CYS A 133 0.75 -22.10 0.87
C CYS A 133 1.52 -22.95 1.90
N PRO A 134 1.42 -22.63 3.22
CA PRO A 134 2.06 -23.43 4.28
C PRO A 134 1.67 -24.91 4.32
N ALA A 135 0.53 -25.27 3.74
CA ALA A 135 0.08 -26.66 3.62
C ALA A 135 0.58 -27.36 2.35
N GLY A 136 1.50 -26.75 1.60
CA GLY A 136 2.09 -27.30 0.38
C GLY A 136 1.16 -27.33 -0.84
N LYS A 137 0.10 -26.52 -0.86
CA LYS A 137 -0.83 -26.42 -2.00
C LYS A 137 -0.46 -25.21 -2.85
N HIS A 138 -0.55 -25.36 -4.16
CA HIS A 138 -0.28 -24.31 -5.13
C HIS A 138 -1.55 -23.54 -5.50
N SER A 139 -1.38 -22.29 -5.92
CA SER A 139 -2.45 -21.49 -6.52
C SER A 139 -2.92 -22.15 -7.81
N ILE A 140 -4.23 -22.21 -8.03
CA ILE A 140 -4.82 -22.78 -9.27
C ILE A 140 -5.03 -21.72 -10.37
N GLY A 141 -4.54 -20.51 -10.14
CA GLY A 141 -4.65 -19.37 -11.04
C GLY A 141 -4.58 -18.05 -10.29
N LYS A 142 -4.60 -16.97 -11.08
CA LYS A 142 -4.56 -15.59 -10.60
C LYS A 142 -5.36 -14.68 -11.51
N VAL A 143 -5.74 -13.53 -10.97
CA VAL A 143 -6.35 -12.44 -11.75
C VAL A 143 -5.53 -11.18 -11.51
N ARG A 144 -5.24 -10.44 -12.58
CA ARG A 144 -4.61 -9.12 -12.49
C ARG A 144 -5.55 -8.14 -11.78
N VAL A 145 -5.10 -7.56 -10.68
CA VAL A 145 -5.86 -6.58 -9.89
C VAL A 145 -4.94 -5.38 -9.64
N SER A 146 -5.21 -4.25 -10.29
CA SER A 146 -4.35 -3.06 -10.21
C SER A 146 -2.88 -3.38 -10.54
N ALA A 147 -1.92 -2.95 -9.71
CA ALA A 147 -0.47 -3.16 -9.88
C ALA A 147 0.03 -4.46 -9.21
N GLY A 148 -0.71 -5.55 -9.38
CA GLY A 148 -0.38 -6.85 -8.81
C GLY A 148 -1.37 -7.94 -9.17
N ASP A 149 -1.14 -9.14 -8.66
CA ASP A 149 -1.98 -10.30 -8.95
C ASP A 149 -2.64 -10.85 -7.70
N LEU A 150 -3.91 -11.23 -7.85
CA LEU A 150 -4.69 -11.92 -6.84
C LEU A 150 -4.71 -13.42 -7.15
N TYR A 151 -3.84 -14.16 -6.48
CA TYR A 151 -3.73 -15.61 -6.56
C TYR A 151 -4.87 -16.26 -5.79
N TYR A 152 -5.43 -17.33 -6.34
CA TYR A 152 -6.50 -18.06 -5.69
C TYR A 152 -6.23 -19.56 -5.66
N PHE A 153 -6.65 -20.18 -4.55
CA PHE A 153 -6.47 -21.59 -4.29
C PHE A 153 -7.76 -22.37 -4.52
N SER A 154 -7.63 -23.68 -4.69
CA SER A 154 -8.77 -24.59 -4.83
C SER A 154 -9.69 -24.53 -3.62
N VAL A 155 -11.01 -24.47 -3.87
CA VAL A 155 -12.02 -24.60 -2.81
C VAL A 155 -11.95 -25.98 -2.17
N GLY A 156 -11.66 -27.03 -2.96
CA GLY A 156 -11.51 -28.39 -2.46
C GLY A 156 -10.40 -28.48 -1.42
N ASP A 157 -9.21 -27.97 -1.74
CA ASP A 157 -8.07 -27.97 -0.82
C ASP A 157 -8.31 -27.08 0.40
N CYS A 158 -8.95 -25.92 0.24
CA CYS A 158 -9.17 -24.97 1.35
C CYS A 158 -10.30 -25.38 2.30
N SER A 159 -11.36 -26.02 1.79
CA SER A 159 -12.58 -26.30 2.55
C SER A 159 -12.35 -27.28 3.71
N GLY A 160 -11.51 -28.30 3.50
CA GLY A 160 -11.10 -29.29 4.50
C GLY A 160 -9.72 -29.05 5.11
N CYS A 161 -9.11 -27.89 4.87
CA CYS A 161 -7.76 -27.60 5.35
C CYS A 161 -7.72 -27.49 6.89
N PRO A 162 -6.76 -28.15 7.58
CA PRO A 162 -6.60 -28.03 9.04
C PRO A 162 -6.35 -26.58 9.51
N PHE A 163 -5.76 -25.75 8.65
CA PHE A 163 -5.45 -24.35 8.95
C PHE A 163 -6.59 -23.38 8.58
N ARG A 164 -7.77 -23.87 8.19
CA ARG A 164 -8.87 -23.04 7.65
C ARG A 164 -9.26 -21.87 8.56
N GLU A 165 -9.30 -22.08 9.87
CA GLU A 165 -9.76 -21.06 10.82
C GLU A 165 -8.80 -19.89 10.96
N THR A 166 -7.49 -20.14 10.85
CA THR A 166 -6.44 -19.12 10.96
C THR A 166 -5.97 -18.60 9.60
N CYS A 167 -6.15 -19.38 8.53
CA CYS A 167 -5.73 -19.02 7.18
C CYS A 167 -6.77 -18.15 6.46
N LEU A 168 -8.07 -18.44 6.60
CA LEU A 168 -9.13 -17.69 5.93
C LEU A 168 -9.67 -16.56 6.80
N THR A 169 -10.00 -15.43 6.18
CA THR A 169 -10.80 -14.38 6.83
C THR A 169 -12.27 -14.81 6.96
N PRO A 170 -13.06 -14.19 7.86
CA PRO A 170 -14.49 -14.47 7.96
C PRO A 170 -15.23 -14.32 6.62
N GLY A 171 -14.87 -13.31 5.82
CA GLY A 171 -15.44 -13.08 4.49
C GLY A 171 -15.08 -14.16 3.47
N GLU A 172 -13.88 -14.75 3.57
CA GLU A 172 -13.50 -15.90 2.74
C GLU A 172 -14.21 -17.18 3.18
N ARG A 173 -14.47 -17.38 4.48
CA ARG A 173 -15.22 -18.54 4.97
C ARG A 173 -16.71 -18.50 4.59
N ALA A 174 -17.32 -17.32 4.58
CA ALA A 174 -18.75 -17.12 4.32
C ALA A 174 -19.07 -16.67 2.88
N GLY A 175 -18.06 -16.49 2.02
CA GLY A 175 -18.22 -15.91 0.69
C GLY A 175 -19.00 -16.80 -0.29
N ARG A 176 -19.70 -16.16 -1.25
CA ARG A 176 -20.49 -16.84 -2.29
C ARG A 176 -19.69 -17.77 -3.21
N ALA A 177 -18.38 -17.56 -3.33
CA ALA A 177 -17.49 -18.39 -4.15
C ALA A 177 -16.96 -19.64 -3.41
N GLY A 178 -17.48 -19.95 -2.22
CA GLY A 178 -16.98 -21.02 -1.37
C GLY A 178 -15.69 -20.64 -0.62
N ALA A 179 -15.35 -21.44 0.39
CA ALA A 179 -14.19 -21.20 1.25
C ALA A 179 -12.89 -21.46 0.48
N ARG A 180 -12.26 -20.39 -0.01
CA ARG A 180 -10.93 -20.44 -0.62
C ARG A 180 -10.09 -19.25 -0.20
N ARG A 181 -8.78 -19.48 -0.10
CA ARG A 181 -7.83 -18.40 0.14
C ARG A 181 -7.59 -17.60 -1.13
N ARG A 182 -7.52 -16.29 -1.00
CA ARG A 182 -7.01 -15.38 -2.03
C ARG A 182 -5.87 -14.56 -1.45
N ILE A 183 -4.73 -14.55 -2.15
CA ILE A 183 -3.54 -13.81 -1.73
C ILE A 183 -3.21 -12.79 -2.81
N TYR A 184 -3.16 -11.53 -2.43
CA TYR A 184 -2.67 -10.47 -3.30
C TYR A 184 -1.16 -10.33 -3.15
N LEU A 185 -0.44 -10.24 -4.27
CA LEU A 185 0.98 -9.92 -4.32
C LEU A 185 1.21 -8.82 -5.35
N SER A 186 1.76 -7.68 -4.92
CA SER A 186 2.06 -6.56 -5.82
C SER A 186 3.26 -6.84 -6.70
N ASP A 187 3.33 -6.17 -7.85
CA ASP A 187 4.44 -6.32 -8.80
C ASP A 187 5.78 -5.99 -8.14
N VAL A 188 5.84 -4.97 -7.29
CA VAL A 188 7.04 -4.65 -6.50
C VAL A 188 7.46 -5.80 -5.58
N ARG A 189 6.50 -6.44 -4.90
CA ARG A 189 6.83 -7.58 -4.01
C ARG A 189 7.27 -8.80 -4.80
N LYS A 190 6.69 -9.06 -5.98
CA LYS A 190 7.18 -10.11 -6.87
C LYS A 190 8.64 -9.88 -7.25
N ARG A 191 8.98 -8.66 -7.73
CA ARG A 191 10.36 -8.28 -8.07
C ARG A 191 11.31 -8.42 -6.88
N LYS A 192 10.90 -7.97 -5.69
CA LYS A 192 11.72 -8.10 -4.47
C LYS A 192 11.96 -9.57 -4.07
N ARG A 193 10.92 -10.40 -4.12
CA ARG A 193 11.03 -11.83 -3.81
C ARG A 193 11.89 -12.58 -4.83
N ALA A 194 11.74 -12.28 -6.12
CA ALA A 194 12.60 -12.74 -7.19
C ALA A 194 14.08 -12.37 -6.96
N ALA A 195 14.33 -11.15 -6.52
CA ALA A 195 15.67 -10.66 -6.20
C ALA A 195 16.22 -11.15 -4.85
N GLY A 196 15.52 -12.02 -4.12
CA GLY A 196 15.93 -12.50 -2.79
C GLY A 196 15.93 -11.43 -1.70
N GLN A 197 15.27 -10.29 -1.93
CA GLN A 197 15.19 -9.18 -0.98
C GLN A 197 13.94 -9.33 -0.11
N ALA A 198 14.12 -9.36 1.21
CA ALA A 198 13.00 -9.33 2.16
C ALA A 198 12.24 -7.99 2.01
N GLY A 199 10.92 -8.07 1.78
CA GLY A 199 10.09 -6.93 1.39
C GLY A 199 9.15 -6.41 2.45
#